data_AF-A0A651G596-F1
#
_entry.id   AF-A0A651G596-F1
#
_cell.length_a   1.000
_cell.length_b   1.000
_cell.length_c   1.000
_cell.angle_alpha   90.00
_cell.angle_beta   90.00
_cell.angle_gamma   90.00
#
_symmetry.space_group_name_H-M   'P 1'
#
loop_
_entity.id
_entity.type
_entity.pdbx_description
1 polymer ?
#
loop_
_entity_poly.entity_id
_entity_poly.type
_entity_poly.pdbx_seq_one_letter_code
_entity_poly.pdbx_strand_id
1 'polypeptide(L)' 'MSASDYDDDLYDDDDEDTMLNRYLTFAIGKEAYGIEIRQVIEIVGLQQIAEVPDMPEYVMGVINLRGSVIP' A
#
# COMPACT_ATOMS: atom_id res chain seq x y z
N MET A 1 9.30 -54.38 1.35
CA MET A 1 9.84 -53.28 2.18
C MET A 1 11.01 -52.71 1.39
N SER A 2 11.10 -51.41 1.10
CA SER A 2 10.49 -50.31 1.84
C SER A 2 10.15 -49.15 0.92
N ALA A 3 8.94 -48.62 1.06
CA ALA A 3 8.51 -47.34 0.52
C ALA A 3 8.93 -46.19 1.46
N SER A 4 10.16 -46.26 1.99
CA SER A 4 10.65 -45.38 3.06
C SER A 4 11.91 -44.60 2.68
N ASP A 5 12.14 -44.40 1.38
CA ASP A 5 13.09 -43.38 0.89
C ASP A 5 12.36 -42.05 0.56
N TYR A 6 11.13 -41.92 1.09
CA TYR A 6 10.45 -40.63 1.23
C TYR A 6 10.88 -40.01 2.56
N ASP A 7 12.12 -39.51 2.56
CA ASP A 7 12.74 -38.61 3.53
C ASP A 7 13.43 -37.61 2.59
N ASP A 8 13.30 -36.30 2.63
CA ASP A 8 13.10 -35.41 3.75
C ASP A 8 12.97 -34.03 3.05
N ASP A 9 11.90 -33.30 3.33
CA ASP A 9 12.03 -31.90 3.69
C ASP A 9 12.80 -30.96 2.74
N LEU A 10 12.33 -30.81 1.51
CA LEU A 10 12.34 -29.47 0.93
C LEU A 10 11.01 -28.82 1.30
N TYR A 11 10.94 -28.39 2.56
CA TYR A 11 10.08 -27.28 2.95
C TYR A 11 10.18 -26.24 1.83
N ASP A 12 9.06 -25.97 1.15
CA ASP A 12 8.98 -24.83 0.25
C ASP A 12 9.47 -23.63 1.05
N ASP A 13 10.65 -23.12 0.67
CA ASP A 13 11.22 -21.86 1.15
C ASP A 13 10.43 -20.69 0.55
N ASP A 14 9.10 -20.85 0.42
CA ASP A 14 8.17 -19.80 0.09
C ASP A 14 7.93 -18.98 1.37
N ASP A 15 9.00 -18.34 1.83
CA ASP A 15 8.92 -16.92 2.15
C ASP A 15 8.58 -16.15 0.85
N GLU A 16 7.48 -16.53 0.16
CA GLU A 16 6.84 -15.71 -0.84
C GLU A 16 6.44 -14.46 -0.06
N ASP A 17 7.18 -13.37 -0.28
CA ASP A 17 6.95 -12.08 0.35
C ASP A 17 5.45 -11.85 0.40
N THR A 18 4.86 -11.99 1.59
CA THR A 18 3.42 -12.14 1.72
C THR A 18 2.66 -10.97 1.08
N MET A 19 3.36 -9.83 0.92
CA MET A 19 2.90 -8.60 0.29
C MET A 19 2.76 -8.66 -1.24
N LEU A 20 3.25 -9.72 -1.89
CA LEU A 20 3.15 -9.92 -3.34
C LEU A 20 1.68 -10.00 -3.75
N ASN A 21 1.32 -9.30 -4.83
CA ASN A 21 -0.05 -9.24 -5.37
C ASN A 21 -1.13 -8.73 -4.38
N ARG A 22 -0.74 -8.01 -3.31
CA ARG A 22 -1.68 -7.35 -2.40
C ARG A 22 -1.89 -5.89 -2.78
N TYR A 23 -3.15 -5.48 -2.79
CA TYR A 23 -3.56 -4.13 -3.15
C TYR A 23 -4.48 -3.52 -2.10
N LEU A 24 -4.28 -2.24 -1.80
CA LEU A 24 -5.26 -1.44 -1.08
C LEU A 24 -6.27 -0.90 -2.08
N THR A 25 -7.55 -1.18 -1.86
CA THR A 25 -8.64 -0.72 -2.73
C THR A 25 -9.42 0.42 -2.09
N PHE A 26 -9.78 1.41 -2.89
CA PHE A 26 -10.60 2.55 -2.47
C PHE A 26 -11.50 3.02 -3.61
N ALA A 27 -12.55 3.79 -3.29
CA ALA A 27 -13.49 4.30 -4.27
C ALA A 27 -13.27 5.78 -4.54
N ILE A 28 -13.30 6.17 -5.81
CA ILE A 28 -13.43 7.56 -6.24
C ILE A 28 -14.74 7.66 -7.02
N GLY A 29 -15.70 8.44 -6.49
CA GLY A 29 -17.04 8.52 -7.07
C GLY A 29 -17.74 7.16 -7.06
N LYS A 30 -17.92 6.54 -8.25
CA LYS A 30 -18.57 5.24 -8.42
C LYS A 30 -17.61 4.13 -8.87
N GLU A 31 -16.33 4.44 -8.99
CA GLU A 31 -15.32 3.52 -9.53
C GLU A 31 -14.36 3.07 -8.42
N ALA A 32 -13.91 1.82 -8.52
CA ALA A 32 -12.95 1.22 -7.59
C ALA A 32 -11.53 1.26 -8.18
N TYR A 33 -10.59 1.69 -7.34
CA TYR A 33 -9.17 1.79 -7.67
C TYR A 33 -8.36 0.95 -6.70
N GLY A 34 -7.15 0.57 -7.11
CA GLY A 34 -6.22 -0.21 -6.30
C GLY A 34 -4.79 0.29 -6.44
N ILE A 35 -4.06 0.33 -5.35
CA ILE A 35 -2.61 0.59 -5.30
C ILE A 35 -1.90 -0.56 -4.60
N GLU A 36 -0.69 -0.90 -5.04
CA GLU A 36 0.10 -1.97 -4.41
C GLU A 36 0.33 -1.64 -2.93
N ILE A 37 0.08 -2.60 -2.04
CA ILE A 37 0.15 -2.36 -0.59
C ILE A 37 1.56 -1.91 -0.16
N ARG A 38 2.60 -2.32 -0.88
CA ARG A 38 3.99 -1.94 -0.62
C ARG A 38 4.25 -0.43 -0.81
N GLN A 39 3.41 0.25 -1.58
CA GLN A 39 3.51 1.70 -1.81
C GLN A 39 2.72 2.52 -0.76
N VAL A 40 1.93 1.86 0.08
CA VAL A 40 1.10 2.54 1.09
C VAL A 40 1.92 2.78 2.35
N ILE A 41 2.12 4.06 2.68
CA ILE A 41 2.84 4.47 3.90
C ILE A 41 1.89 4.49 5.11
N GLU A 42 0.78 5.22 5.01
CA GLU A 42 -0.19 5.38 6.09
C GLU A 42 -1.59 5.67 5.52
N ILE A 43 -2.65 5.22 6.21
CA ILE A 43 -4.03 5.62 5.93
C ILE A 43 -4.42 6.66 6.98
N VAL A 44 -4.59 7.91 6.54
CA VAL A 44 -4.96 9.02 7.42
C VAL A 44 -6.40 9.45 7.15
N GLY A 45 -7.08 9.97 8.19
CA GLY A 45 -8.36 10.64 8.02
C GLY A 45 -8.21 11.98 7.29
N LEU A 46 -9.33 12.51 6.79
CA LEU A 46 -9.32 13.84 6.15
C LEU A 46 -8.84 14.91 7.13
N GLN A 47 -7.82 15.67 6.72
CA GLN A 47 -7.28 16.81 7.46
C GLN A 47 -7.61 18.11 6.74
N GLN A 48 -7.41 19.23 7.43
CA GLN A 48 -7.53 20.55 6.80
C GLN A 48 -6.41 20.74 5.77
N ILE A 49 -6.78 21.09 4.55
CA ILE A 49 -5.86 21.41 3.46
C ILE A 49 -5.57 22.90 3.49
N ALA A 50 -4.28 23.26 3.46
CA ALA A 50 -3.82 24.63 3.30
C ALA A 50 -3.50 24.89 1.81
N GLU A 51 -4.20 25.84 1.20
CA GLU A 51 -3.96 26.22 -0.18
C GLU A 51 -2.57 26.86 -0.35
N VAL A 52 -1.86 26.47 -1.40
CA VAL A 52 -0.55 27.01 -1.76
C VAL A 52 -0.68 27.74 -3.10
N PRO A 53 -0.32 29.03 -3.18
CA PRO A 53 -0.33 29.79 -4.43
C PRO A 53 0.52 29.11 -5.52
N ASP A 54 0.14 29.34 -6.78
CA ASP A 54 0.87 28.89 -7.97
C ASP A 54 1.05 27.35 -8.11
N MET A 55 0.18 26.55 -7.46
CA MET A 55 0.15 25.09 -7.63
C MET A 55 -0.66 24.67 -8.87
N PRO A 56 -0.32 23.52 -9.49
CA PRO A 56 -1.14 22.95 -10.55
C PRO A 56 -2.57 22.66 -10.07
N GLU A 57 -3.56 22.77 -10.96
CA GLU A 57 -4.98 22.61 -10.61
C GLU A 57 -5.34 21.24 -10.01
N TYR A 58 -4.52 20.21 -10.25
CA TYR A 58 -4.71 18.87 -9.69
C TYR A 58 -4.14 18.71 -8.27
N VAL A 59 -3.49 19.74 -7.73
CA VAL A 59 -2.96 19.78 -6.36
C VAL A 59 -3.87 20.65 -5.51
N MET A 60 -4.50 20.06 -4.50
CA MET A 60 -5.43 20.79 -3.61
C MET A 60 -4.70 21.70 -2.60
N GLY A 61 -3.43 21.43 -2.29
CA GLY A 61 -2.65 22.21 -1.32
C GLY A 61 -1.66 21.33 -0.56
N VAL A 62 -1.47 21.62 0.73
CA VAL A 62 -0.64 20.82 1.64
C VAL A 62 -1.40 20.53 2.93
N ILE A 63 -1.07 19.41 3.59
CA ILE A 63 -1.53 19.06 4.94
C ILE A 63 -0.36 19.01 5.92
N ASN A 64 -0.65 19.23 7.21
CA ASN A 64 0.31 18.99 8.28
C ASN A 64 0.03 17.64 8.95
N LEU A 65 0.88 16.66 8.65
CA LEU A 65 0.83 15.34 9.24
C LEU A 65 1.90 15.20 10.33
N ARG A 66 1.50 15.37 11.59
CA ARG A 66 2.36 15.23 12.79
C ARG A 66 3.65 16.08 12.71
N GLY A 67 3.58 17.28 12.14
CA GLY A 67 4.71 18.19 11.98
C GLY A 67 5.43 18.06 10.62
N SER A 68 5.11 17.05 9.82
CA SER A 68 5.58 16.93 8.44
C SER A 68 4.59 17.56 7.48
N VAL A 69 5.09 18.43 6.58
CA VAL A 69 4.26 19.04 5.53
C VAL A 69 4.23 18.09 4.34
N ILE A 70 3.02 17.65 3.96
CA ILE A 70 2.79 16.70 2.88
C ILE A 70 1.91 17.39 1.81
N PRO A 71 2.28 17.35 0.52
CA PRO A 71 1.44 17.82 -0.57
C PRO A 71 0.26 16.89 -0.87
#